data_AF-A0A537JV36-F1
#
_entry.id   AF-A0A537JV36-F1
#
_cell.length_a   1.000
_cell.length_b   1.000
_cell.length_c   1.000
_cell.angle_alpha   90.00
_cell.angle_beta   90.00
_cell.angle_gamma   90.00
#
_symmetry.space_group_name_H-M   'P 1'
#
loop_
_entity.id
_entity.type
_entity.pdbx_description
1 polymer ?
#
loop_
_entity_poly.entity_id
_entity_poly.type
_entity_poly.pdbx_seq_one_letter_code
_entity_poly.pdbx_strand_id
1 'polypeptide(L)'
;MSHSANVRTVHILKTGELIFSLEDYKKVQDRFSWVDKAFVLSEIFRLRPLTDANRFSFVAIYEETKRIKPLLNLEPEFYLSQLQLMHSNP
;
A
#
# COMPACT_ATOMS: atom_id res chain seq x y z
N MET A 1 10.49 -23.71 -5.24
CA MET A 1 9.19 -23.19 -4.77
C MET A 1 9.14 -21.70 -5.09
N SER A 2 8.17 -21.25 -5.90
CA SER A 2 8.00 -19.84 -6.22
C SER A 2 7.51 -19.11 -4.95
N HIS A 3 8.41 -18.44 -4.23
CA HIS A 3 8.00 -17.49 -3.20
C HIS A 3 7.20 -16.38 -3.89
N SER A 4 5.88 -16.32 -3.68
CA SER A 4 5.13 -15.13 -4.06
C SER A 4 5.57 -14.03 -3.11
N ALA A 5 6.41 -13.11 -3.59
CA ALA A 5 6.79 -11.93 -2.83
C ALA A 5 5.53 -11.25 -2.27
N ASN A 6 5.54 -10.97 -0.97
CA ASN A 6 4.39 -10.42 -0.22
C ASN A 6 4.22 -8.92 -0.49
N VAL A 7 3.95 -8.56 -1.74
CA VAL A 7 3.66 -7.19 -2.16
C VAL A 7 2.16 -6.97 -2.16
N ARG A 8 1.70 -5.91 -1.48
CA ARG A 8 0.28 -5.56 -1.36
C ARG A 8 0.03 -4.10 -1.73
N THR A 9 -1.22 -3.77 -1.99
CA THR A 9 -1.66 -2.38 -2.09
C THR A 9 -2.42 -2.02 -0.82
N VAL A 10 -2.21 -0.81 -0.32
CA VAL A 10 -2.99 -0.25 0.80
C VAL A 10 -3.46 1.14 0.42
N HIS A 11 -4.76 1.37 0.55
CA HIS A 11 -5.34 2.71 0.37
C HIS A 11 -5.51 3.32 1.75
N ILE A 12 -5.02 4.53 1.94
CA ILE A 12 -5.04 5.23 3.22
C ILE A 12 -5.97 6.41 3.08
N LEU A 13 -7.07 6.38 3.82
CA LEU A 13 -8.04 7.46 3.83
C LEU A 13 -7.47 8.69 4.55
N LYS A 14 -8.05 9.86 4.31
CA LYS A 14 -7.70 11.10 5.03
C LYS A 14 -7.86 11.00 6.55
N THR A 15 -8.71 10.08 7.01
CA THR A 15 -8.92 9.76 8.44
C THR A 15 -7.78 8.92 9.03
N GLY A 16 -6.84 8.43 8.22
CA GLY A 16 -5.82 7.47 8.61
C GLY A 16 -6.27 6.01 8.56
N GLU A 17 -7.53 5.75 8.18
CA GLU A 17 -8.06 4.39 8.02
C GLU A 17 -7.35 3.67 6.85
N LEU A 18 -6.98 2.41 7.08
CA LEU A 18 -6.26 1.59 6.12
C LEU A 18 -7.20 0.59 5.46
N ILE A 19 -7.29 0.64 4.13
CA ILE A 19 -8.14 -0.22 3.32
C ILE A 19 -7.27 -1.21 2.54
N PHE A 20 -7.33 -2.48 2.95
CA PHE A 20 -6.61 -3.59 2.33
C PHE A 20 -7.51 -4.55 1.54
N SER A 21 -8.81 -4.60 1.87
CA SER A 21 -9.77 -5.52 1.27
C SER A 21 -10.39 -4.92 0.00
N LEU A 22 -10.72 -5.78 -0.96
CA LEU A 22 -11.44 -5.36 -2.17
C LEU A 22 -12.85 -4.87 -1.83
N GLU A 23 -13.51 -5.48 -0.84
CA GLU A 23 -14.88 -5.14 -0.44
C GLU A 23 -14.94 -3.71 0.13
N ASP A 24 -14.01 -3.36 1.02
CA ASP A 24 -13.96 -2.02 1.60
C ASP A 24 -13.48 -1.00 0.57
N TYR A 25 -12.55 -1.39 -0.31
CA TYR A 25 -12.13 -0.52 -1.40
C TYR A 25 -13.31 -0.13 -2.31
N LYS A 26 -14.22 -1.05 -2.64
CA LYS A 26 -15.41 -0.74 -3.46
C LYS A 26 -16.27 0.38 -2.85
N LYS A 27 -16.30 0.52 -1.52
CA LYS A 27 -17.06 1.57 -0.82
C LYS A 27 -16.44 2.97 -0.99
N VAL A 28 -15.16 3.04 -1.34
CA VAL A 28 -14.38 4.29 -1.39
C VAL A 28 -13.68 4.52 -2.74
N GLN A 29 -13.87 3.63 -3.72
CA GLN A 29 -13.12 3.61 -4.98
C GLN A 29 -13.13 4.95 -5.73
N ASP A 30 -14.23 5.69 -5.70
CA ASP A 30 -14.38 6.96 -6.41
C ASP A 30 -13.42 8.04 -5.87
N ARG A 31 -13.05 7.95 -4.58
CA ARG A 31 -12.07 8.84 -3.92
C ARG A 31 -10.65 8.63 -4.45
N PHE A 32 -10.40 7.46 -5.03
CA PHE A 32 -9.12 7.06 -5.62
C PHE A 32 -9.17 7.02 -7.16
N SER A 33 -10.18 7.64 -7.79
CA SER A 33 -10.31 7.70 -9.26
C SER A 33 -9.13 8.37 -9.98
N TRP A 34 -8.33 9.16 -9.27
CA TRP A 34 -7.10 9.79 -9.78
C TRP A 34 -5.92 8.83 -9.90
N VAL A 35 -6.02 7.62 -9.32
CA VAL A 35 -4.92 6.64 -9.29
C VAL A 35 -4.83 5.93 -10.63
N ASP A 36 -3.65 6.01 -11.26
CA ASP A 36 -3.34 5.19 -12.42
C ASP A 36 -3.04 3.74 -12.01
N LYS A 37 -3.91 2.83 -12.46
CA LYS A 37 -3.77 1.39 -12.21
C LYS A 37 -2.53 0.79 -12.87
N ALA A 38 -2.11 1.31 -14.03
CA ALA A 38 -0.91 0.83 -14.71
C ALA A 38 0.34 1.17 -13.91
N PHE A 39 0.41 2.37 -13.36
CA PHE A 39 1.47 2.78 -12.43
C PHE A 39 1.52 1.88 -11.19
N VAL A 40 0.38 1.62 -10.52
CA VAL A 40 0.33 0.73 -9.35
C VAL A 40 0.84 -0.67 -9.68
N LEU A 41 0.43 -1.23 -10.83
CA LEU A 41 0.91 -2.54 -11.28
C LEU A 41 2.43 -2.53 -11.52
N SER A 42 2.96 -1.48 -12.16
CA SER A 42 4.40 -1.34 -12.37
C SER A 42 5.19 -1.32 -11.06
N GLU A 43 4.68 -0.63 -10.04
CA GLU A 43 5.29 -0.59 -8.71
C GLU A 43 5.23 -1.96 -8.02
N ILE A 44 4.12 -2.70 -8.16
CA ILE A 44 4.04 -4.06 -7.65
C ILE A 44 5.11 -4.94 -8.29
N PHE A 45 5.25 -4.91 -9.62
CA PHE A 45 6.26 -5.69 -10.32
C PHE A 45 7.68 -5.28 -9.93
N ARG A 46 7.93 -3.98 -9.74
CA ARG A 46 9.22 -3.45 -9.28
C ARG A 46 9.57 -3.90 -7.86
N LEU A 47 8.59 -3.97 -6.96
CA LEU A 47 8.80 -4.34 -5.55
C LEU A 47 8.93 -5.84 -5.32
N ARG A 48 8.33 -6.69 -6.16
CA ARG A 48 8.38 -8.16 -6.01
C ARG A 48 9.81 -8.71 -5.87
N PRO A 49 10.77 -8.40 -6.76
CA PRO A 49 12.13 -8.94 -6.64
C PRO A 49 12.93 -8.32 -5.48
N LEU A 50 12.45 -7.21 -4.91
CA LEU A 50 13.11 -6.51 -3.79
C LEU A 50 12.57 -6.97 -2.42
N THR A 51 11.48 -7.74 -2.41
CA THR A 51 10.80 -8.13 -1.18
C THR A 51 11.37 -9.42 -0.63
N ASP A 52 11.83 -9.36 0.61
CA ASP A 52 12.38 -10.52 1.32
C ASP A 52 11.28 -11.54 1.63
N ALA A 53 11.65 -12.82 1.70
CA ALA A 53 10.73 -13.95 1.86
C ALA A 53 9.74 -13.82 3.02
N ASN A 54 10.16 -13.20 4.13
CA ASN A 54 9.38 -13.07 5.37
C ASN A 54 8.93 -11.63 5.67
N ARG A 55 9.05 -10.72 4.69
CA ARG A 55 8.67 -9.32 4.86
C ARG A 55 7.50 -8.97 3.95
N PHE A 56 6.86 -7.84 4.25
CA PHE A 56 5.83 -7.27 3.39
C PHE A 56 6.32 -5.98 2.74
N SER A 57 5.96 -5.79 1.48
CA SER A 57 6.12 -4.53 0.78
C SER A 57 4.76 -3.99 0.36
N PHE A 58 4.59 -2.68 0.34
CA PHE A 58 3.31 -2.05 0.08
C PHE A 58 3.44 -0.97 -0.98
N VAL A 59 2.48 -0.92 -1.89
CA VAL A 59 2.17 0.29 -2.64
C VAL A 59 1.12 1.04 -1.82
N ALA A 60 1.56 2.05 -1.05
CA ALA A 60 0.70 2.86 -0.20
C ALA A 60 0.14 4.05 -0.99
N ILE A 61 -1.19 4.19 -1.03
CA ILE A 61 -1.90 5.19 -1.82
C ILE A 61 -2.66 6.10 -0.85
N TYR A 62 -2.24 7.36 -0.77
CA TYR A 62 -2.69 8.32 0.22
C TYR A 62 -3.80 9.19 -0.38
N GLU A 63 -5.00 9.17 0.22
CA GLU A 63 -6.14 9.99 -0.20
C GLU A 63 -5.84 11.48 -0.08
N GLU A 64 -5.38 11.92 1.10
CA GLU A 64 -5.20 13.33 1.46
C GLU A 64 -4.16 14.02 0.57
N THR A 65 -2.98 13.42 0.44
CA THR A 65 -1.86 14.02 -0.30
C THR A 65 -1.88 13.71 -1.78
N LYS A 66 -2.78 12.80 -2.22
CA LYS A 66 -2.81 12.23 -3.56
C LYS A 66 -1.45 11.69 -4.01
N ARG A 67 -0.76 11.00 -3.11
CA ARG A 67 0.57 10.41 -3.36
C ARG A 67 0.50 8.89 -3.34
N ILE A 68 1.37 8.28 -4.13
CA ILE A 68 1.63 6.85 -4.10
C ILE A 68 3.07 6.67 -3.63
N LYS A 69 3.27 5.89 -2.57
CA LYS A 69 4.59 5.65 -1.96
C LYS A 69 4.86 4.15 -1.84
N PRO A 70 5.94 3.64 -2.42
CA PRO A 70 6.40 2.28 -2.16
C PRO A 70 7.03 2.19 -0.76
N LEU A 71 6.66 1.15 -0.02
CA LEU A 71 7.25 0.78 1.26
C LEU A 71 7.82 -0.63 1.12
N LEU A 72 9.07 -0.83 1.51
CA LEU A 72 9.80 -2.06 1.27
C LEU A 72 10.14 -2.77 2.57
N ASN A 73 10.01 -4.10 2.58
CA ASN A 73 10.52 -5.00 3.62
C ASN A 73 10.10 -4.65 5.06
N LEU A 74 8.85 -4.25 5.24
CA LEU A 74 8.28 -4.03 6.57
C LEU A 74 8.09 -5.36 7.32
N GLU A 75 8.40 -5.35 8.62
CA GLU A 75 8.10 -6.48 9.50
C GLU A 75 6.58 -6.67 9.59
N PRO A 76 6.08 -7.93 9.65
CA PRO A 76 4.67 -8.23 9.79
C PRO A 76 4.00 -7.52 10.98
N GLU A 77 4.70 -7.39 12.11
CA GLU A 77 4.21 -6.78 13.35
C GLU A 77 4.28 -5.25 13.32
N PHE A 78 5.02 -4.67 12.37
CA PHE A 78 5.40 -3.26 12.36
C PHE A 78 4.72 -2.44 11.25
N TYR A 79 4.22 -3.08 10.19
CA TYR A 79 3.69 -2.30 9.05
C TYR A 79 2.39 -1.56 9.36
N LEU A 80 1.52 -2.10 10.24
CA LEU A 80 0.27 -1.42 10.61
C LEU A 80 0.53 -0.11 11.35
N SER A 81 1.53 -0.08 12.25
CA SER A 81 1.89 1.14 12.99
C SER A 81 2.63 2.15 12.12
N GLN A 82 3.55 1.72 11.24
CA GLN A 82 4.24 2.62 10.30
C GLN A 82 3.28 3.29 9.31
N LEU A 83 2.32 2.56 8.76
CA LEU A 83 1.35 3.12 7.82
C LEU A 83 0.48 4.22 8.44
N GLN A 84 0.13 4.08 9.72
CA GLN A 84 -0.63 5.08 10.47
C GLN A 84 0.23 6.31 10.82
N LEU A 85 1.45 6.10 11.31
CA LEU A 85 2.35 7.19 11.73
C LEU A 85 2.79 8.10 10.57
N MET A 86 2.94 7.54 9.36
CA MET A 86 3.29 8.33 8.17
C MET A 86 2.20 9.30 7.72
N HIS A 87 0.99 9.19 8.25
CA HIS A 87 -0.13 10.11 8.04
C HIS A 87 -0.25 11.17 9.15
N SER A 88 0.48 11.01 10.26
CA SER A 88 0.39 11.88 11.44
C SER A 88 1.42 13.00 11.48
N ASN A 89 2.35 13.07 10.52
CA ASN A 89 3.29 14.19 10.42
C ASN A 89 2.77 15.24 9.41
N PRO A 90 2.46 16.47 9.88
CA PRO A 90 1.97 17.56 9.04
C PRO A 90 3.04 18.08 8.06
#